data_AF-A0AAV0M6M2-F1
#
_entry.id   AF-A0AAV0M6M2-F1
#
_cell.length_a   1.000
_cell.length_b   1.000
_cell.length_c   1.000
_cell.angle_alpha   90.00
_cell.angle_beta   90.00
_cell.angle_gamma   90.00
#
_symmetry.space_group_name_H-M   'P 1'
#
loop_
_entity.id
_entity.type
_entity.pdbx_description
1 polymer ?
#
loop_
_entity_poly.entity_id
_entity_poly.type
_entity_poly.pdbx_seq_one_letter_code
_entity_poly.pdbx_strand_id
1 'polypeptide(L)'
;MDGGNSAAEESASQVEEEVGRVVEEARQLQESAASHIARSFSEEQSLRQRANSIDSSVRRCRSLLHSCLSRRLIDAKLADKLEDELQRAKCVVSDGDAAAFLPNKSQGGFLRMFLGPINVRASRKDVQLKVKEEYNSYRDRTALLFLFFPSALLILRSWLWNGCLPAFPVQLYQAWLLFLYTGLALRENILRVNGSDIRRWWIYHHYCAMLMALVSLTWEIKGQPNCAAKQRGVQLFLQWAMMQGVAMLLQNRYQRQRLYTRIALGKAKRMDVVWGETAGVDGQLWLLCPILFILQGFEAYVGLQLLMTAFVRVVTEWQAV
;
A
#
# COMPACT_ATOMS: atom_id res chain seq x y z
N MET A 1 -57.46 -20.88 8.87
CA MET A 1 -56.01 -20.62 8.84
C MET A 1 -55.57 -19.77 7.63
N ASP A 2 -56.47 -19.41 6.70
CA ASP A 2 -56.10 -18.69 5.46
C ASP A 2 -55.88 -17.16 5.60
N GLY A 3 -56.40 -16.50 6.63
CA GLY A 3 -56.30 -15.04 6.76
C GLY A 3 -54.90 -14.51 7.09
N GLY A 4 -54.01 -15.36 7.65
CA GLY A 4 -52.64 -14.97 7.97
C GLY A 4 -51.68 -14.97 6.77
N ASN A 5 -52.00 -15.74 5.73
CA ASN A 5 -51.15 -15.87 4.54
C ASN A 5 -51.33 -14.66 3.60
N SER A 6 -52.56 -14.18 3.44
CA SER A 6 -52.88 -13.01 2.60
C SER A 6 -52.24 -11.72 3.13
N ALA A 7 -52.26 -11.48 4.44
CA ALA A 7 -51.63 -10.29 5.03
C ALA A 7 -50.09 -10.32 4.93
N ALA A 8 -49.49 -11.52 5.02
CA ALA A 8 -48.06 -11.71 4.84
C ALA A 8 -47.64 -11.47 3.38
N GLU A 9 -48.42 -11.96 2.40
CA GLU A 9 -48.19 -11.72 0.97
C GLU A 9 -48.33 -10.24 0.60
N GLU A 10 -49.32 -9.54 1.14
CA GLU A 10 -49.51 -8.10 0.92
C GLU A 10 -48.34 -7.28 1.50
N SER A 11 -47.86 -7.66 2.70
CA SER A 11 -46.69 -7.04 3.32
C SER A 11 -45.38 -7.29 2.54
N ALA A 12 -45.23 -8.48 1.94
CA ALA A 12 -44.07 -8.81 1.11
C ALA A 12 -44.08 -8.02 -0.20
N SER A 13 -45.26 -7.89 -0.84
CA SER A 13 -45.44 -7.07 -2.05
C SER A 13 -45.12 -5.60 -1.80
N GLN A 14 -45.55 -5.06 -0.66
CA GLN A 14 -45.24 -3.68 -0.28
C GLN A 14 -43.74 -3.46 -0.06
N VAL A 15 -43.05 -4.42 0.56
CA VAL A 15 -41.58 -4.37 0.73
C VAL A 15 -40.86 -4.45 -0.62
N GLU A 16 -41.33 -5.28 -1.54
CA GLU A 16 -40.74 -5.40 -2.88
C GLU A 16 -40.89 -4.09 -3.69
N GLU A 17 -42.06 -3.46 -3.64
CA GLU A 17 -42.29 -2.15 -4.28
C GLU A 17 -41.41 -1.05 -3.67
N GLU A 18 -41.31 -0.99 -2.34
CA GLU A 18 -40.48 -0.02 -1.63
C GLU A 18 -38.99 -0.22 -1.97
N VAL A 19 -38.51 -1.46 -2.01
CA VAL A 19 -37.14 -1.79 -2.43
C VAL A 19 -36.91 -1.38 -3.88
N GLY A 20 -37.86 -1.67 -4.78
CA GLY A 20 -37.80 -1.24 -6.18
C GLY A 20 -37.67 0.28 -6.32
N ARG A 21 -38.46 1.04 -5.55
CA ARG A 21 -38.40 2.50 -5.53
C ARG A 21 -37.03 3.00 -5.06
N VAL A 22 -36.52 2.46 -3.96
CA VAL A 22 -35.19 2.83 -3.42
C VAL A 22 -34.06 2.52 -4.40
N VAL A 23 -34.14 1.40 -5.13
CA VAL A 23 -33.16 1.04 -6.16
C VAL A 23 -33.17 2.05 -7.31
N GLU A 24 -34.35 2.47 -7.77
CA GLU A 24 -34.45 3.47 -8.84
C GLU A 24 -33.99 4.86 -8.38
N GLU A 25 -34.35 5.29 -7.17
CA GLU A 25 -33.84 6.53 -6.56
C GLU A 25 -32.31 6.53 -6.49
N ALA A 26 -31.70 5.41 -6.07
CA ALA A 26 -30.25 5.26 -6.04
C ALA A 26 -29.63 5.35 -7.46
N ARG A 27 -30.31 4.80 -8.47
CA ARG A 27 -29.89 4.86 -9.87
C ARG A 27 -29.90 6.31 -10.39
N GLN A 28 -30.99 7.03 -10.15
CA GLN A 28 -31.14 8.44 -10.53
C GLN A 28 -30.11 9.34 -9.85
N LEU A 29 -29.86 9.11 -8.55
CA LEU A 29 -28.81 9.82 -7.80
C LEU A 29 -27.43 9.56 -8.40
N GLN A 30 -27.12 8.31 -8.74
CA GLN A 30 -25.84 7.94 -9.35
C GLN A 30 -25.63 8.61 -10.71
N GLU A 31 -26.65 8.66 -11.57
CA GLU A 31 -26.60 9.37 -12.86
C GLU A 31 -26.42 10.88 -12.68
N SER A 32 -27.17 11.47 -11.76
CA SER A 32 -27.06 12.89 -11.41
C SER A 32 -25.66 13.24 -10.90
N ALA A 33 -25.12 12.44 -9.98
CA ALA A 33 -23.77 12.60 -9.44
C ALA A 33 -22.70 12.41 -10.53
N ALA A 34 -22.85 11.42 -11.41
CA ALA A 34 -21.93 11.22 -12.52
C ALA A 34 -21.91 12.43 -13.47
N SER A 35 -23.08 12.99 -13.78
CA SER A 35 -23.19 14.18 -14.62
C SER A 35 -22.54 15.42 -13.97
N HIS A 36 -22.73 15.60 -12.66
CA HIS A 36 -22.12 16.70 -11.91
C HIS A 36 -20.60 16.57 -11.88
N ILE A 37 -20.09 15.38 -11.55
CA ILE A 37 -18.65 15.08 -11.55
C ILE A 37 -18.03 15.36 -12.93
N ALA A 38 -18.71 14.99 -14.02
CA ALA A 38 -18.22 15.25 -15.37
C ALA A 38 -18.13 16.75 -15.69
N ARG A 39 -19.14 17.55 -15.29
CA ARG A 39 -19.11 19.01 -15.46
C ARG A 39 -18.00 19.64 -14.62
N SER A 40 -17.94 19.33 -13.33
CA SER A 40 -16.90 19.84 -12.43
C SER A 40 -15.50 19.47 -12.91
N PHE A 41 -15.31 18.28 -13.47
CA PHE A 41 -14.03 17.88 -14.07
C PHE A 41 -13.62 18.77 -15.24
N SER A 42 -14.57 19.11 -16.12
CA SER A 42 -14.30 20.00 -17.27
C SER A 42 -13.93 21.42 -16.82
N GLU A 43 -14.62 21.96 -15.82
CA GLU A 43 -14.33 23.26 -15.22
C GLU A 43 -12.96 23.25 -14.55
N GLU A 44 -12.66 22.22 -13.76
CA GLU A 44 -11.37 22.01 -13.12
C GLU A 44 -10.23 21.92 -14.14
N GLN A 45 -10.44 21.25 -15.27
CA GLN A 45 -9.47 21.16 -16.35
C GLN A 45 -9.19 22.52 -16.99
N SER A 46 -10.22 23.35 -17.18
CA SER A 46 -10.07 24.71 -17.70
C SER A 46 -9.26 25.60 -16.73
N LEU A 47 -9.54 25.51 -15.42
CA LEU A 47 -8.80 26.24 -14.38
C LEU A 47 -7.35 25.78 -14.31
N ARG A 48 -7.10 24.47 -14.43
CA ARG A 48 -5.76 23.90 -14.49
C ARG A 48 -4.96 24.36 -15.69
N GLN A 49 -5.57 24.46 -16.88
CA GLN A 49 -4.92 25.02 -18.07
C GLN A 49 -4.53 26.48 -17.86
N ARG A 50 -5.42 27.29 -17.29
CA ARG A 50 -5.14 28.69 -16.96
C ARG A 50 -4.02 28.83 -15.92
N ALA A 51 -4.06 28.05 -14.85
CA ALA A 51 -3.03 28.06 -13.80
C ALA A 51 -1.65 27.68 -14.36
N ASN A 52 -1.57 26.64 -15.19
CA ASN A 52 -0.33 26.24 -15.86
C ASN A 52 0.18 27.31 -16.84
N SER A 53 -0.73 27.96 -17.58
CA SER A 53 -0.37 29.06 -18.48
C SER A 53 0.25 30.23 -17.70
N ILE A 54 -0.36 30.63 -16.59
CA ILE A 54 0.17 31.70 -15.73
C ILE A 54 1.53 31.31 -15.13
N ASP A 55 1.68 30.09 -14.60
CA ASP A 55 2.97 29.61 -14.07
C ASP A 55 4.08 29.65 -15.15
N SER A 56 3.75 29.23 -16.38
CA SER A 56 4.69 29.28 -17.50
C SER A 56 5.06 30.72 -17.89
N SER A 57 4.11 31.65 -17.83
CA SER A 57 4.31 33.07 -18.11
C SER A 57 5.18 33.73 -17.04
N VAL A 58 4.95 33.41 -15.75
CA VAL A 58 5.78 33.90 -14.64
C VAL A 58 7.23 33.44 -14.81
N ARG A 59 7.46 32.14 -15.12
CA ARG A 59 8.82 31.62 -15.39
C ARG A 59 9.47 32.32 -16.57
N ARG A 60 8.72 32.54 -17.65
CA ARG A 60 9.20 33.25 -18.85
C ARG A 60 9.59 34.69 -18.52
N CYS A 61 8.70 35.45 -17.88
CA CYS A 61 8.98 36.81 -17.46
C CYS A 61 10.20 36.90 -16.55
N ARG A 62 10.35 35.97 -15.60
CA ARG A 62 11.54 35.89 -14.74
C ARG A 62 12.83 35.66 -15.55
N SER A 63 12.80 34.76 -16.52
CA SER A 63 13.96 34.52 -17.40
C SER A 63 14.30 35.75 -18.26
N LEU A 64 13.29 36.45 -18.78
CA LEU A 64 13.47 37.68 -19.55
C LEU A 64 14.04 38.80 -18.67
N LEU A 65 13.51 38.96 -17.45
CA LEU A 65 13.99 39.94 -16.48
C LEU A 65 15.47 39.72 -16.15
N HIS A 66 15.86 38.47 -15.84
CA HIS A 66 17.27 38.11 -15.63
C HIS A 66 18.13 38.42 -16.86
N SER A 67 17.65 38.15 -18.08
CA SER A 67 18.38 38.43 -19.31
C SER A 67 18.56 39.93 -19.62
N CYS A 68 17.56 40.75 -19.31
CA CYS A 68 17.63 42.20 -19.47
C CYS A 68 18.54 42.84 -18.42
N LEU A 69 18.51 42.32 -17.18
CA LEU A 69 19.40 42.76 -16.11
C LEU A 69 20.86 42.40 -16.42
N SER A 70 21.13 41.20 -16.93
CA SER A 70 22.49 40.80 -17.33
C SER A 70 23.03 41.63 -18.50
N ARG A 71 22.13 42.12 -19.38
CA ARG A 71 22.46 43.03 -20.48
C ARG A 71 22.48 44.52 -20.09
N ARG A 72 22.25 44.86 -18.80
CA ARG A 72 22.12 46.23 -18.27
C ARG A 72 21.10 47.11 -19.01
N LEU A 73 20.05 46.49 -19.56
CA LEU A 73 18.97 47.20 -20.26
C LEU A 73 17.92 47.77 -19.29
N ILE A 74 17.96 47.37 -18.02
CA ILE A 74 17.02 47.78 -16.97
C ILE A 74 17.82 48.14 -15.71
N ASP A 75 17.34 49.18 -15.01
CA ASP A 75 17.91 49.63 -13.75
C ASP A 75 17.62 48.63 -12.60
N ALA A 76 18.59 48.43 -11.70
CA ALA A 76 18.53 47.38 -10.67
C ALA A 76 17.29 47.52 -9.77
N LYS A 77 16.93 48.77 -9.42
CA LYS A 77 15.77 49.08 -8.58
C LYS A 77 14.44 48.74 -9.25
N LEU A 78 14.35 48.88 -10.58
CA LEU A 78 13.15 48.52 -11.33
C LEU A 78 13.04 47.00 -11.46
N ALA A 79 14.16 46.31 -11.62
CA ALA A 79 14.19 44.85 -11.68
C ALA A 79 13.78 44.20 -10.37
N ASP A 80 14.27 44.70 -9.22
CA ASP A 80 13.84 44.20 -7.90
C ASP A 80 12.32 44.35 -7.71
N LYS A 81 11.77 45.51 -8.09
CA LYS A 81 10.32 45.74 -8.02
C LYS A 81 9.52 44.77 -8.90
N LEU A 82 9.99 44.49 -10.11
CA LEU A 82 9.34 43.55 -11.02
C LEU A 82 9.46 42.09 -10.54
N GLU A 83 10.58 41.74 -9.92
CA GLU A 83 10.79 40.43 -9.32
C GLU A 83 9.85 40.23 -8.12
N ASP A 84 9.66 41.25 -7.27
CA ASP A 84 8.69 41.22 -6.17
C ASP A 84 7.25 41.04 -6.67
N GLU A 85 6.85 41.73 -7.75
CA GLU A 85 5.53 41.56 -8.37
C GLU A 85 5.36 40.16 -8.97
N LEU A 86 6.38 39.64 -9.65
CA LEU A 86 6.39 38.26 -10.17
C LEU A 86 6.29 37.24 -9.04
N GLN A 87 6.97 37.48 -7.93
CA GLN A 87 6.93 36.63 -6.75
C GLN A 87 5.56 36.68 -6.08
N ARG A 88 4.92 37.85 -5.96
CA ARG A 88 3.52 37.98 -5.50
C ARG A 88 2.57 37.20 -6.38
N ALA A 89 2.66 37.37 -7.70
CA ALA A 89 1.83 36.64 -8.66
C ALA A 89 2.03 35.12 -8.53
N LYS A 90 3.27 34.67 -8.31
CA LYS A 90 3.60 33.27 -8.05
C LYS A 90 2.96 32.76 -6.76
N CYS A 91 3.04 33.51 -5.65
CA CYS A 91 2.43 33.12 -4.38
C CYS A 91 0.91 33.00 -4.49
N VAL A 92 0.24 33.93 -5.18
CA VAL A 92 -1.22 33.86 -5.40
C VAL A 92 -1.61 32.58 -6.14
N VAL A 93 -0.81 32.16 -7.12
CA VAL A 93 -1.08 30.95 -7.91
C VAL A 93 -0.66 29.67 -7.18
N SER A 94 0.48 29.67 -6.47
CA SER A 94 1.05 28.45 -5.87
C SER A 94 0.57 28.13 -4.47
N ASP A 95 0.14 29.15 -3.71
CA ASP A 95 -0.24 29.03 -2.30
C ASP A 95 -1.69 29.50 -2.05
N GLY A 96 -2.34 30.13 -3.03
CA GLY A 96 -3.78 30.40 -3.01
C GLY A 96 -4.63 29.22 -3.47
N ASP A 97 -5.94 29.42 -3.66
CA ASP A 97 -6.89 28.35 -4.03
C ASP A 97 -6.56 27.67 -5.37
N ALA A 98 -5.89 28.39 -6.27
CA ALA A 98 -5.46 27.85 -7.56
C ALA A 98 -4.39 26.74 -7.44
N ALA A 99 -3.72 26.65 -6.29
CA ALA A 99 -2.71 25.65 -6.00
C ALA A 99 -3.26 24.22 -6.08
N ALA A 100 -4.54 24.03 -5.76
CA ALA A 100 -5.21 22.74 -5.86
C ALA A 100 -5.28 22.19 -7.29
N PHE A 101 -5.22 23.08 -8.30
CA PHE A 101 -5.29 22.72 -9.71
C PHE A 101 -3.92 22.58 -10.38
N LEU A 102 -2.88 23.17 -9.77
CA LEU A 102 -1.51 22.98 -10.24
C LEU A 102 -1.06 21.53 -10.04
N PRO A 103 -0.14 21.01 -10.88
CA PRO A 103 0.48 19.73 -10.60
C PRO A 103 1.09 19.76 -9.20
N ASN A 104 0.71 18.80 -8.36
CA ASN A 104 1.23 18.67 -7.01
C ASN A 104 2.76 18.77 -7.02
N LYS A 105 3.32 19.58 -6.11
CA LYS A 105 4.77 19.64 -5.88
C LYS A 105 5.27 18.21 -5.67
N SER A 106 6.35 17.85 -6.36
CA SER A 106 6.90 16.49 -6.30
C SER A 106 7.13 16.11 -4.84
N GLN A 107 6.60 14.96 -4.43
CA GLN A 107 6.86 14.42 -3.11
C GLN A 107 8.36 14.30 -2.87
N GLY A 108 8.80 14.59 -1.63
CA GLY A 108 10.19 14.39 -1.23
C GLY A 108 10.64 12.95 -1.51
N GLY A 109 11.92 12.77 -1.86
CA GLY A 109 12.45 11.47 -2.30
C GLY A 109 12.16 10.32 -1.33
N PHE A 110 12.16 10.60 -0.02
CA PHE A 110 11.79 9.64 1.03
C PHE A 110 10.36 9.11 0.85
N LEU A 111 9.38 9.99 0.67
CA LEU A 111 7.98 9.59 0.52
C LEU A 111 7.77 8.83 -0.80
N ARG A 112 8.45 9.26 -1.86
CA ARG A 112 8.45 8.57 -3.16
C ARG A 112 9.06 7.16 -3.08
N MET A 113 10.05 6.94 -2.21
CA MET A 113 10.63 5.62 -1.96
C MET A 113 9.59 4.63 -1.39
N PHE A 114 8.75 5.08 -0.46
CA PHE A 114 7.74 4.24 0.18
C PHE A 114 6.41 4.20 -0.54
N LEU A 115 5.97 5.27 -1.21
CA LEU A 115 4.65 5.33 -1.85
C LEU A 115 4.69 5.13 -3.36
N GLY A 116 5.86 5.31 -3.99
CA GLY A 116 5.99 5.35 -5.44
C GLY A 116 5.59 6.72 -6.01
N PRO A 117 5.22 6.81 -7.30
CA PRO A 117 4.96 8.07 -8.00
C PRO A 117 3.61 8.74 -7.63
N ILE A 118 2.99 8.36 -6.52
CA ILE A 118 1.57 8.62 -6.25
C ILE A 118 1.39 9.70 -5.20
N ASN A 119 0.43 10.59 -5.42
CA ASN A 119 0.08 11.62 -4.45
C ASN A 119 -0.78 11.06 -3.32
N VAL A 120 -0.46 11.45 -2.06
CA VAL A 120 -1.26 11.07 -0.86
C VAL A 120 -2.68 11.62 -0.94
N ARG A 121 -2.85 12.79 -1.58
CA ARG A 121 -4.15 13.45 -1.76
C ARG A 121 -4.82 12.96 -3.05
N ALA A 122 -5.50 11.83 -2.97
CA ALA A 122 -6.30 11.29 -4.07
C ALA A 122 -7.76 11.77 -3.92
N SER A 123 -8.00 13.07 -4.15
CA SER A 123 -9.37 13.62 -4.12
C SER A 123 -10.25 13.06 -5.24
N ARG A 124 -9.62 12.74 -6.38
CA ARG A 124 -10.32 12.27 -7.59
C ARG A 124 -10.36 10.75 -7.66
N LYS A 125 -11.49 10.19 -8.13
CA LYS A 125 -11.72 8.73 -8.23
C LYS A 125 -10.70 8.02 -9.12
N ASP A 126 -10.27 8.65 -10.22
CA ASP A 126 -9.21 8.15 -11.11
C ASP A 126 -7.86 8.04 -10.38
N VAL A 127 -7.51 9.05 -9.58
CA VAL A 127 -6.28 9.05 -8.78
C VAL A 127 -6.35 7.98 -7.68
N GLN A 128 -7.51 7.80 -7.03
CA GLN A 128 -7.71 6.75 -6.02
C GLN A 128 -7.50 5.35 -6.61
N LEU A 129 -8.03 5.11 -7.81
CA LEU A 129 -7.84 3.83 -8.50
C LEU A 129 -6.38 3.61 -8.89
N LYS A 130 -5.68 4.66 -9.32
CA LYS A 130 -4.24 4.60 -9.57
C LYS A 130 -3.44 4.26 -8.30
N VAL A 131 -3.84 4.81 -7.13
CA VAL A 131 -3.24 4.44 -5.83
C VAL A 131 -3.37 2.93 -5.58
N LYS A 132 -4.57 2.38 -5.83
CA LYS A 132 -4.85 0.96 -5.69
C LYS A 132 -4.05 0.10 -6.68
N GLU A 133 -3.95 0.51 -7.94
CA GLU A 133 -3.17 -0.22 -8.96
C GLU A 133 -1.70 -0.33 -8.58
N GLU A 134 -1.10 0.77 -8.16
CA GLU A 134 0.29 0.82 -7.72
C GLU A 134 0.52 0.04 -6.42
N TYR A 135 -0.44 0.03 -5.49
CA TYR A 135 -0.41 -0.85 -4.33
C TYR A 135 -0.38 -2.33 -4.76
N ASN A 136 -1.25 -2.73 -5.69
CA ASN A 136 -1.28 -4.12 -6.17
C ASN A 136 0.01 -4.50 -6.88
N SER A 137 0.53 -3.61 -7.73
CA SER A 137 1.82 -3.77 -8.41
C SER A 137 2.97 -3.91 -7.42
N TYR A 138 3.01 -3.05 -6.39
CA TYR A 138 3.98 -3.13 -5.31
C TYR A 138 3.88 -4.46 -4.57
N ARG A 139 2.66 -4.87 -4.17
CA ARG A 139 2.40 -6.11 -3.44
C ARG A 139 2.80 -7.36 -4.24
N ASP A 140 2.60 -7.37 -5.55
CA ASP A 140 3.02 -8.49 -6.41
C ASP A 140 4.54 -8.58 -6.51
N ARG A 141 5.20 -7.45 -6.78
CA ARG A 141 6.65 -7.39 -6.84
C ARG A 141 7.28 -7.79 -5.51
N THR A 142 6.73 -7.33 -4.40
CA THR A 142 7.28 -7.65 -3.07
C THR A 142 6.96 -9.06 -2.63
N ALA A 143 5.82 -9.64 -3.00
CA ALA A 143 5.54 -11.06 -2.75
C ALA A 143 6.53 -11.98 -3.48
N LEU A 144 6.90 -11.65 -4.73
CA LEU A 144 7.95 -12.37 -5.45
C LEU A 144 9.31 -12.26 -4.75
N LEU A 145 9.69 -11.05 -4.33
CA LEU A 145 10.94 -10.85 -3.57
C LEU A 145 10.91 -11.56 -2.20
N PHE A 146 9.76 -11.59 -1.53
CA PHE A 146 9.57 -12.27 -0.24
C PHE A 146 9.82 -13.76 -0.35
N LEU A 147 9.51 -14.37 -1.50
CA LEU A 147 9.83 -15.76 -1.79
C LEU A 147 11.30 -15.94 -2.23
N PHE A 148 11.73 -15.14 -3.20
CA PHE A 148 13.02 -15.34 -3.87
C PHE A 148 14.22 -15.07 -2.94
N PHE A 149 14.16 -14.00 -2.15
CA PHE A 149 15.27 -13.59 -1.29
C PHE A 149 15.63 -14.67 -0.24
N PRO A 150 14.72 -15.17 0.61
CA PRO A 150 15.05 -16.23 1.56
C PRO A 150 15.43 -17.54 0.85
N SER A 151 14.80 -17.85 -0.29
CA SER A 151 15.18 -19.03 -1.10
C SER A 151 16.62 -18.95 -1.57
N ALA A 152 17.05 -17.79 -2.09
CA ALA A 152 18.43 -17.55 -2.51
C ALA A 152 19.40 -17.68 -1.33
N LEU A 153 19.07 -17.12 -0.16
CA LEU A 153 19.91 -17.26 1.04
C LEU A 153 20.07 -18.72 1.47
N LEU A 154 18.99 -19.51 1.43
CA LEU A 154 19.04 -20.95 1.77
C LEU A 154 19.88 -21.75 0.76
N ILE A 155 19.76 -21.45 -0.54
CA ILE A 155 20.56 -22.09 -1.60
C ILE A 155 22.04 -21.73 -1.42
N LEU A 156 22.36 -20.45 -1.25
CA LEU A 156 23.75 -19.98 -1.07
C LEU A 156 24.38 -20.54 0.22
N ARG A 157 23.60 -20.67 1.31
CA ARG A 157 24.03 -21.36 2.54
C ARG A 157 24.49 -22.79 2.25
N SER A 158 23.73 -23.52 1.45
CA SER A 158 24.04 -24.92 1.11
C SER A 158 25.18 -25.06 0.11
N TRP A 159 25.30 -24.13 -0.84
CA TRP A 159 26.20 -24.28 -1.98
C TRP A 159 27.55 -23.57 -1.83
N LEU A 160 27.56 -22.36 -1.25
CA LEU A 160 28.76 -21.52 -1.17
C LEU A 160 29.33 -21.37 0.25
N TRP A 161 28.47 -21.41 1.27
CA TRP A 161 28.88 -21.04 2.63
C TRP A 161 28.97 -22.21 3.62
N ASN A 162 29.01 -23.46 3.12
CA ASN A 162 29.21 -24.66 3.93
C ASN A 162 28.30 -24.73 5.18
N GLY A 163 27.05 -24.24 5.07
CA GLY A 163 26.09 -24.22 6.15
C GLY A 163 26.15 -22.99 7.09
N CYS A 164 27.12 -22.09 6.95
CA CYS A 164 27.11 -20.79 7.65
C CYS A 164 26.39 -19.72 6.81
N LEU A 165 25.58 -18.86 7.41
CA LEU A 165 25.10 -17.63 6.76
C LEU A 165 25.99 -16.46 7.17
N PRO A 166 26.56 -15.68 6.23
CA PRO A 166 27.21 -14.42 6.57
C PRO A 166 26.19 -13.43 7.14
N ALA A 167 26.64 -12.55 8.04
CA ALA A 167 25.76 -11.61 8.72
C ALA A 167 25.11 -10.61 7.73
N PHE A 168 25.92 -10.04 6.84
CA PHE A 168 25.50 -8.98 5.93
C PHE A 168 24.30 -9.35 5.02
N PRO A 169 24.27 -10.50 4.31
CA PRO A 169 23.11 -10.90 3.50
C PRO A 169 21.82 -11.07 4.30
N VAL A 170 21.91 -11.59 5.52
CA VAL A 170 20.74 -11.77 6.38
C VAL A 170 20.26 -10.43 6.92
N GLN A 171 21.16 -9.54 7.34
CA GLN A 171 20.82 -8.18 7.76
C GLN A 171 20.19 -7.38 6.60
N LEU A 172 20.69 -7.55 5.37
CA LEU A 172 20.09 -6.93 4.19
C LEU A 172 18.65 -7.42 3.96
N TYR A 173 18.39 -8.71 4.17
CA TYR A 173 17.03 -9.25 4.12
C TYR A 173 16.13 -8.68 5.24
N GLN A 174 16.64 -8.58 6.47
CA GLN A 174 15.90 -7.97 7.58
C GLN A 174 15.60 -6.48 7.33
N ALA A 175 16.57 -5.73 6.77
CA ALA A 175 16.39 -4.33 6.38
C ALA A 175 15.34 -4.19 5.28
N TRP A 176 15.34 -5.14 4.33
CA TRP A 176 14.33 -5.20 3.29
C TRP A 176 12.93 -5.54 3.86
N LEU A 177 12.81 -6.42 4.86
CA LEU A 177 11.55 -6.68 5.55
C LEU A 177 11.02 -5.43 6.28
N LEU A 178 11.91 -4.70 6.97
CA LEU A 178 11.56 -3.43 7.59
C LEU A 178 11.03 -2.43 6.56
N PHE A 179 11.72 -2.30 5.43
CA PHE A 179 11.28 -1.46 4.31
C PHE A 179 9.92 -1.90 3.77
N LEU A 180 9.73 -3.21 3.59
CA LEU A 180 8.49 -3.81 3.08
C LEU A 180 7.30 -3.50 3.99
N TYR A 181 7.39 -3.82 5.28
CA TYR A 181 6.27 -3.64 6.21
C TYR A 181 5.96 -2.16 6.44
N THR A 182 6.98 -1.30 6.44
CA THR A 182 6.77 0.16 6.44
C THR A 182 6.02 0.63 5.19
N GLY A 183 6.44 0.16 4.01
CA GLY A 183 5.80 0.49 2.74
C GLY A 183 4.36 -0.04 2.60
N LEU A 184 4.08 -1.25 3.11
CA LEU A 184 2.73 -1.82 3.16
C LEU A 184 1.84 -1.00 4.11
N ALA A 185 2.31 -0.73 5.32
CA ALA A 185 1.56 0.04 6.30
C ALA A 185 1.20 1.43 5.78
N LEU A 186 2.15 2.15 5.17
CA LEU A 186 1.88 3.46 4.58
C LEU A 186 0.85 3.40 3.45
N ARG A 187 1.02 2.49 2.47
CA ARG A 187 0.10 2.36 1.33
C ARG A 187 -1.31 1.94 1.78
N GLU A 188 -1.42 1.01 2.72
CA GLU A 188 -2.71 0.52 3.19
C GLU A 188 -3.45 1.55 4.06
N ASN A 189 -2.75 2.37 4.84
CA ASN A 189 -3.37 3.51 5.52
C ASN A 189 -3.93 4.53 4.52
N ILE A 190 -3.18 4.83 3.45
CA ILE A 190 -3.66 5.71 2.38
C ILE A 190 -4.89 5.12 1.69
N LEU A 191 -4.89 3.81 1.37
CA LEU A 191 -6.05 3.15 0.78
C LEU A 191 -7.28 3.18 1.70
N ARG A 192 -7.07 2.99 3.01
CA ARG A 192 -8.14 3.08 4.02
C ARG A 192 -8.78 4.47 4.04
N VAL A 193 -7.96 5.53 4.03
CA VAL A 193 -8.45 6.92 3.97
C VAL A 193 -9.16 7.22 2.64
N ASN A 194 -8.75 6.56 1.55
CA ASN A 194 -9.41 6.66 0.24
C ASN A 194 -10.60 5.71 0.05
N GLY A 195 -11.14 5.14 1.14
CA GLY A 195 -12.41 4.40 1.12
C GLY A 195 -12.30 2.89 0.88
N SER A 196 -11.12 2.31 0.91
CA SER A 196 -10.95 0.85 0.94
C SER A 196 -11.31 0.28 2.31
N ASP A 197 -12.06 -0.82 2.34
CA ASP A 197 -12.42 -1.51 3.59
C ASP A 197 -11.31 -2.46 4.08
N ILE A 198 -10.22 -1.90 4.58
CA ILE A 198 -9.11 -2.66 5.18
C ILE A 198 -9.35 -2.76 6.69
N ARG A 199 -9.30 -3.97 7.25
CA ARG A 199 -9.43 -4.18 8.70
C ARG A 199 -8.29 -3.53 9.49
N ARG A 200 -8.61 -2.95 10.65
CA ARG A 200 -7.62 -2.28 11.52
C ARG A 200 -6.55 -3.24 12.02
N TRP A 201 -6.95 -4.46 12.41
CA TRP A 201 -6.02 -5.48 12.91
C TRP A 201 -4.92 -5.82 11.90
N TRP A 202 -5.25 -5.83 10.60
CA TRP A 202 -4.28 -6.11 9.53
C TRP A 202 -3.19 -5.04 9.45
N ILE A 203 -3.59 -3.77 9.63
CA ILE A 203 -2.64 -2.65 9.70
C ILE A 203 -1.79 -2.75 10.98
N TYR A 204 -2.40 -3.08 12.13
CA TYR A 204 -1.65 -3.30 13.37
C TYR A 204 -0.64 -4.43 13.25
N HIS A 205 -0.99 -5.52 12.56
CA HIS A 205 -0.07 -6.61 12.24
C HIS A 205 1.17 -6.10 11.49
N HIS A 206 1.02 -5.20 10.51
CA HIS A 206 2.18 -4.61 9.81
C HIS A 206 3.04 -3.76 10.73
N TYR A 207 2.45 -3.02 11.69
CA TYR A 207 3.22 -2.26 12.68
C TYR A 207 4.01 -3.19 13.60
N CYS A 208 3.40 -4.29 14.06
CA CYS A 208 4.11 -5.30 14.83
C CYS A 208 5.25 -5.93 14.01
N ALA A 209 5.01 -6.29 12.74
CA ALA A 209 6.03 -6.84 11.86
C ALA A 209 7.18 -5.85 11.59
N MET A 210 6.87 -4.56 11.44
CA MET A 210 7.87 -3.49 11.32
C MET A 210 8.74 -3.40 12.58
N LEU A 211 8.13 -3.41 13.77
CA LEU A 211 8.86 -3.40 15.04
C LEU A 211 9.73 -4.67 15.17
N MET A 212 9.19 -5.84 14.84
CA MET A 212 9.93 -7.10 14.89
C MET A 212 11.11 -7.13 13.91
N ALA A 213 10.96 -6.57 12.71
CA ALA A 213 12.06 -6.45 11.75
C ALA A 213 13.15 -5.48 12.25
N LEU A 214 12.76 -4.39 12.92
CA LEU A 214 13.69 -3.45 13.54
C LEU A 214 14.48 -4.11 14.69
N VAL A 215 13.80 -4.85 15.57
CA VAL A 215 14.46 -5.64 16.63
C VAL A 215 15.36 -6.71 16.01
N SER A 216 14.92 -7.35 14.91
CA SER A 216 15.72 -8.37 14.22
C SER A 216 16.99 -7.85 13.58
N LEU A 217 17.07 -6.55 13.27
CA LEU A 217 18.28 -5.93 12.76
C LEU A 217 19.38 -5.76 13.82
N THR A 218 19.01 -5.68 15.10
CA THR A 218 19.97 -5.56 16.19
C THR A 218 20.51 -6.92 16.66
N TRP A 219 20.03 -8.02 16.06
CA TRP A 219 20.49 -9.37 16.37
C TRP A 219 21.85 -9.64 15.72
N GLU A 220 22.85 -9.96 16.55
CA GLU A 220 24.17 -10.34 16.05
C GLU A 220 24.16 -11.77 15.51
N ILE A 221 24.61 -11.92 14.26
CA ILE A 221 24.73 -13.24 13.64
C ILE A 221 26.07 -13.83 14.04
N LYS A 222 26.01 -14.77 15.00
CA LYS A 222 27.21 -15.42 15.56
C LYS A 222 28.03 -16.10 14.46
N GLY A 223 29.31 -15.75 14.41
CA GLY A 223 30.32 -16.34 13.53
C GLY A 223 30.82 -17.70 14.01
N GLN A 224 31.92 -18.16 13.41
CA GLN A 224 32.62 -19.38 13.83
C GLN A 224 33.22 -19.24 15.24
N PRO A 225 33.44 -20.36 15.98
CA PRO A 225 33.13 -21.76 15.65
C PRO A 225 31.66 -22.17 15.94
N ASN A 226 31.18 -23.20 15.24
CA ASN A 226 29.81 -23.76 15.29
C ASN A 226 28.68 -22.83 14.80
N CYS A 227 28.92 -22.09 13.71
CA CYS A 227 27.93 -21.21 13.07
C CYS A 227 26.61 -21.92 12.73
N ALA A 228 26.67 -23.15 12.21
CA ALA A 228 25.51 -23.83 11.62
C ALA A 228 24.48 -24.22 12.69
N ALA A 229 24.96 -24.65 13.86
CA ALA A 229 24.12 -24.96 15.01
C ALA A 229 23.59 -23.70 15.70
N LYS A 230 24.40 -22.64 15.76
CA LYS A 230 24.02 -21.35 16.37
C LYS A 230 23.02 -20.56 15.54
N GLN A 231 23.03 -20.71 14.21
CA GLN A 231 22.13 -20.01 13.28
C GLN A 231 20.88 -20.84 12.92
N ARG A 232 20.50 -21.80 13.76
CA ARG A 232 19.35 -22.67 13.48
C ARG A 232 18.03 -21.87 13.51
N GLY A 233 17.90 -20.87 14.40
CA GLY A 233 16.75 -19.98 14.43
C GLY A 233 16.60 -19.19 13.12
N VAL A 234 17.69 -18.60 12.63
CA VAL A 234 17.73 -17.90 11.33
C VAL A 234 17.34 -18.82 10.18
N GLN A 235 17.83 -20.06 10.17
CA GLN A 235 17.46 -21.03 9.14
C GLN A 235 15.95 -21.34 9.16
N LEU A 236 15.39 -21.60 10.34
CA LEU A 236 13.95 -21.87 10.50
C LEU A 236 13.10 -20.66 10.07
N PHE A 237 13.55 -19.45 10.40
CA PHE A 237 12.91 -18.21 9.96
C PHE A 237 12.91 -18.07 8.44
N LEU A 238 14.04 -18.34 7.77
CA LEU A 238 14.12 -18.27 6.30
C LEU A 238 13.25 -19.35 5.62
N GLN A 239 13.17 -20.55 6.20
CA GLN A 239 12.27 -21.61 5.73
C GLN A 239 10.80 -21.22 5.88
N TRP A 240 10.42 -20.69 7.04
CA TRP A 240 9.08 -20.13 7.27
C TRP A 240 8.78 -19.00 6.27
N ALA A 241 9.71 -18.07 6.07
CA ALA A 241 9.54 -16.96 5.14
C ALA A 241 9.33 -17.43 3.70
N MET A 242 10.03 -18.49 3.27
CA MET A 242 9.81 -19.12 1.97
C MET A 242 8.39 -19.70 1.87
N MET A 243 7.96 -20.48 2.87
CA MET A 243 6.59 -21.05 2.92
C MET A 243 5.52 -19.95 2.91
N GLN A 244 5.74 -18.90 3.70
CA GLN A 244 4.89 -17.71 3.76
C GLN A 244 4.85 -16.99 2.40
N GLY A 245 5.97 -16.88 1.70
CA GLY A 245 6.03 -16.30 0.36
C GLY A 245 5.19 -17.07 -0.66
N VAL A 246 5.21 -18.41 -0.61
CA VAL A 246 4.33 -19.25 -1.45
C VAL A 246 2.86 -19.02 -1.09
N ALA A 247 2.53 -19.02 0.20
CA ALA A 247 1.17 -18.74 0.67
C ALA A 247 0.69 -17.35 0.20
N MET A 248 1.52 -16.33 0.32
CA MET A 248 1.22 -14.96 -0.14
C MET A 248 0.91 -14.91 -1.63
N LEU A 249 1.68 -15.59 -2.50
CA LEU A 249 1.41 -15.61 -3.94
C LEU A 249 0.09 -16.30 -4.28
N LEU A 250 -0.19 -17.44 -3.65
CA LEU A 250 -1.44 -18.18 -3.85
C LEU A 250 -2.65 -17.39 -3.34
N GLN A 251 -2.56 -16.83 -2.12
CA GLN A 251 -3.58 -15.96 -1.54
C GLN A 251 -3.83 -14.74 -2.43
N ASN A 252 -2.77 -14.06 -2.89
CA ASN A 252 -2.91 -12.87 -3.73
C ASN A 252 -3.63 -13.19 -5.04
N ARG A 253 -3.33 -14.31 -5.70
CA ARG A 253 -4.03 -14.70 -6.93
C ARG A 253 -5.49 -15.05 -6.66
N TYR A 254 -5.73 -15.94 -5.70
CA TYR A 254 -7.07 -16.43 -5.39
C TYR A 254 -8.00 -15.31 -4.92
N GLN A 255 -7.60 -14.58 -3.88
CA GLN A 255 -8.44 -13.57 -3.26
C GLN A 255 -8.67 -12.38 -4.22
N ARG A 256 -7.70 -12.05 -5.09
CA ARG A 256 -7.86 -10.97 -6.09
C ARG A 256 -8.87 -11.34 -7.17
N GLN A 257 -8.83 -12.56 -7.69
CA GLN A 257 -9.79 -13.03 -8.68
C GLN A 257 -11.23 -12.98 -8.13
N ARG A 258 -11.43 -13.41 -6.89
CA ARG A 258 -12.75 -13.35 -6.24
C ARG A 258 -13.18 -11.92 -5.97
N LEU A 259 -12.27 -11.06 -5.53
CA LEU A 259 -12.58 -9.64 -5.31
C LEU A 259 -13.07 -8.97 -6.60
N TYR A 260 -12.43 -9.22 -7.75
CA TYR A 260 -12.90 -8.71 -9.03
C TYR A 260 -14.29 -9.23 -9.39
N THR A 261 -14.57 -10.50 -9.13
CA THR A 261 -15.91 -11.09 -9.34
C THR A 261 -16.95 -10.40 -8.46
N ARG A 262 -16.67 -10.18 -7.17
CA ARG A 262 -17.60 -9.49 -6.25
C ARG A 262 -17.81 -8.03 -6.64
N ILE A 263 -16.79 -7.34 -7.14
CA ILE A 263 -16.92 -5.98 -7.66
C ILE A 263 -17.85 -5.98 -8.88
N ALA A 264 -17.68 -6.92 -9.82
CA ALA A 264 -18.56 -7.04 -10.99
C ALA A 264 -20.01 -7.36 -10.61
N LEU A 265 -20.22 -8.12 -9.53
CA LEU A 265 -21.54 -8.43 -8.97
C LEU A 265 -22.12 -7.32 -8.07
N GLY A 266 -21.42 -6.19 -7.89
CA GLY A 266 -21.85 -5.10 -6.98
C GLY A 266 -21.79 -5.43 -5.49
N LYS A 267 -21.20 -6.57 -5.10
CA LYS A 267 -21.10 -7.06 -3.71
C LYS A 267 -19.85 -6.55 -2.98
N ALA A 268 -18.99 -5.78 -3.64
CA ALA A 268 -17.77 -5.20 -3.08
C ALA A 268 -17.48 -3.84 -3.72
N LYS A 269 -16.82 -2.94 -3.01
CA LYS A 269 -16.51 -1.60 -3.52
C LYS A 269 -15.31 -1.68 -4.47
N ARG A 270 -15.31 -0.82 -5.49
CA ARG A 270 -14.20 -0.73 -6.45
C ARG A 270 -12.86 -0.38 -5.79
N MET A 271 -12.88 0.31 -4.64
CA MET A 271 -11.69 0.66 -3.87
C MET A 271 -11.19 -0.44 -2.93
N ASP A 272 -11.99 -1.50 -2.67
CA ASP A 272 -11.59 -2.56 -1.77
C ASP A 272 -10.36 -3.30 -2.30
N VAL A 273 -9.49 -3.71 -1.40
CA VAL A 273 -8.33 -4.55 -1.70
C VAL A 273 -8.50 -5.92 -1.06
N VAL A 274 -7.66 -6.85 -1.53
CA VAL A 274 -7.63 -8.21 -1.01
C VAL A 274 -7.28 -8.19 0.48
N TRP A 275 -8.23 -8.64 1.29
CA TRP A 275 -8.03 -8.96 2.70
C TRP A 275 -8.80 -10.25 3.06
N GLY A 276 -8.33 -10.95 4.10
CA GLY A 276 -8.56 -12.37 4.38
C GLY A 276 -10.00 -12.89 4.54
N GLU A 277 -11.05 -12.07 4.49
CA GLU A 277 -12.44 -12.54 4.67
C GLU A 277 -13.18 -12.83 3.36
N THR A 278 -12.46 -12.84 2.24
CA THR A 278 -13.06 -13.28 0.98
C THR A 278 -13.02 -14.80 0.76
N ALA A 279 -12.93 -15.61 1.81
CA ALA A 279 -13.03 -17.07 1.70
C ALA A 279 -14.47 -17.52 1.99
N GLY A 280 -15.23 -17.91 0.96
CA GLY A 280 -16.60 -18.38 1.12
C GLY A 280 -17.25 -18.72 -0.20
N VAL A 281 -16.67 -19.70 -0.90
CA VAL A 281 -17.32 -20.51 -1.94
C VAL A 281 -16.74 -21.92 -1.80
N ASP A 282 -17.59 -22.94 -1.78
CA ASP A 282 -17.18 -24.32 -1.63
C ASP A 282 -16.38 -24.81 -2.85
N GLY A 283 -15.24 -25.47 -2.61
CA GLY A 283 -14.42 -26.11 -3.64
C GLY A 283 -12.99 -25.57 -3.80
N GLN A 284 -12.78 -24.25 -3.89
CA GLN A 284 -11.44 -23.68 -4.13
C GLN A 284 -10.64 -23.42 -2.82
N LEU A 285 -11.32 -23.49 -1.67
CA LEU A 285 -10.71 -23.42 -0.34
C LEU A 285 -9.79 -24.63 -0.06
N TRP A 286 -10.01 -25.75 -0.75
CA TRP A 286 -9.28 -27.01 -0.56
C TRP A 286 -7.77 -26.93 -0.82
N LEU A 287 -7.31 -26.05 -1.71
CA LEU A 287 -5.87 -25.86 -1.94
C LEU A 287 -5.24 -24.91 -0.92
N LEU A 288 -5.98 -23.87 -0.52
CA LEU A 288 -5.45 -22.81 0.34
C LEU A 288 -5.41 -23.25 1.82
N CYS A 289 -6.46 -23.91 2.30
CA CYS A 289 -6.55 -24.40 3.67
C CYS A 289 -5.34 -25.26 4.10
N PRO A 290 -4.96 -26.34 3.41
CA PRO A 290 -3.86 -27.20 3.87
C PRO A 290 -2.54 -26.43 3.96
N ILE A 291 -2.25 -25.54 3.01
CA ILE A 291 -1.05 -24.70 3.04
C ILE A 291 -1.05 -23.78 4.26
N LEU A 292 -2.20 -23.18 4.59
CA LEU A 292 -2.34 -22.33 5.78
C LEU A 292 -2.20 -23.13 7.08
N PHE A 293 -2.80 -24.32 7.18
CA PHE A 293 -2.64 -25.19 8.35
C PHE A 293 -1.20 -25.66 8.54
N ILE A 294 -0.52 -26.05 7.45
CA ILE A 294 0.90 -26.44 7.48
C ILE A 294 1.75 -25.26 7.96
N LEU A 295 1.50 -24.06 7.44
CA LEU A 295 2.22 -22.86 7.84
C LEU A 295 2.02 -22.54 9.33
N GLN A 296 0.78 -22.62 9.83
CA GLN A 296 0.51 -22.40 11.25
C GLN A 296 1.10 -23.49 12.15
N GLY A 297 1.08 -24.74 11.70
CA GLY A 297 1.77 -25.84 12.39
C GLY A 297 3.28 -25.61 12.45
N PHE A 298 3.89 -25.10 11.38
CA PHE A 298 5.31 -24.75 11.35
C PHE A 298 5.62 -23.57 12.28
N GLU A 299 4.79 -22.54 12.29
CA GLU A 299 4.93 -21.39 13.19
C GLU A 299 4.84 -21.80 14.66
N ALA A 300 3.87 -22.65 15.00
CA ALA A 300 3.74 -23.24 16.34
C ALA A 300 4.96 -24.09 16.72
N TYR A 301 5.49 -24.89 15.78
CA TYR A 301 6.71 -25.66 16.00
C TYR A 301 7.92 -24.76 16.28
N VAL A 302 8.13 -23.69 15.49
CA VAL A 302 9.21 -22.72 15.74
C VAL A 302 9.02 -22.03 17.08
N GLY A 303 7.81 -21.61 17.42
CA GLY A 303 7.47 -21.01 18.71
C GLY A 303 7.80 -21.93 19.89
N LEU A 304 7.45 -23.22 19.79
CA LEU A 304 7.77 -24.21 20.81
C LEU A 304 9.28 -24.42 20.97
N GLN A 305 10.04 -24.45 19.86
CA GLN A 305 11.50 -24.58 19.90
C GLN A 305 12.16 -23.36 20.59
N LEU A 306 11.69 -22.14 20.28
CA LEU A 306 12.18 -20.93 20.93
C LEU A 306 11.84 -20.92 22.43
N LEU A 307 10.62 -21.33 22.79
CA LEU A 307 10.18 -21.41 24.17
C LEU A 307 10.99 -22.45 24.96
N MET A 308 11.20 -23.65 24.41
CA MET A 308 12.06 -24.66 25.02
C MET A 308 13.50 -24.16 25.19
N THR A 309 14.02 -23.40 24.22
CA THR A 309 15.36 -22.81 24.32
C THR A 309 15.43 -21.80 25.46
N ALA A 310 14.41 -20.96 25.63
CA ALA A 310 14.32 -19.99 26.73
C ALA A 310 14.21 -20.63 28.12
N PHE A 311 13.51 -21.77 28.25
CA PHE A 311 13.35 -22.47 29.52
C PHE A 311 14.55 -23.37 29.89
N VAL A 312 15.17 -24.03 28.91
CA VAL A 312 16.23 -25.04 29.16
C VAL A 312 17.63 -24.43 29.16
N ARG A 313 17.85 -23.35 28.39
CA ARG A 313 19.14 -22.64 28.40
C ARG A 313 18.98 -21.35 29.18
N VAL A 314 19.62 -21.29 30.36
CA VAL A 314 19.99 -20.03 31.00
C VAL A 314 21.04 -19.35 30.10
N VAL A 315 20.60 -18.77 28.98
CA VAL A 315 21.48 -17.98 28.13
C VAL A 315 21.49 -16.58 28.72
N THR A 316 22.66 -16.16 29.23
CA THR A 316 22.91 -14.80 29.73
C THR A 316 22.87 -13.74 28.62
N GLU A 317 22.90 -14.16 27.36
CA GLU A 317 22.81 -13.29 26.18
C GLU A 317 21.42 -13.40 25.54
N TRP A 318 20.60 -12.36 25.72
CA TRP A 318 19.28 -12.21 25.08
C TRP A 318 19.35 -12.13 23.54
N GLN A 319 20.55 -12.00 22.96
CA GLN A 319 20.82 -11.84 21.52
C GLN A 319 21.29 -13.13 20.82
N ALA A 320 21.15 -14.32 21.40
CA ALA A 320 21.60 -15.56 20.76
C ALA A 320 20.42 -16.45 20.32
N VAL A 321 19.93 -16.25 19.08
CA VAL A 321 18.95 -17.13 18.40
C VAL A 321 19.47 -17.61 17.06
#